data_AF-A0A819BXW5-F1
#
_entry.id   AF-A0A819BXW5-F1
#
_cell.length_a   1.000
_cell.length_b   1.000
_cell.length_c   1.000
_cell.angle_alpha   90.00
_cell.angle_beta   90.00
_cell.angle_gamma   90.00
#
_symmetry.space_group_name_H-M   'P 1'
#
loop_
_entity.id
_entity.type
_entity.pdbx_description
1 polymer ?
#
loop_
_entity_poly.entity_id
_entity_poly.type
_entity_poly.pdbx_seq_one_letter_code
_entity_poly.pdbx_strand_id
1 'polypeptide(L)'
;MFTIECNSGKDIRNYSFFPNEDEILLPAATQFKVVGCLDQGPTLRVIQLKEIESSIPLIQPVALAAHLNAASSKHTADHEYDRQ
;
A
#
# COMPACT_ATOMS: atom_id res chain seq x y z
N MET A 1 -3.70 -15.03 -16.71
CA MET A 1 -3.49 -15.05 -15.25
C MET A 1 -2.11 -14.50 -14.93
N PHE A 2 -1.95 -13.83 -13.79
CA PHE A 2 -0.65 -13.36 -13.32
C PHE A 2 -0.33 -14.02 -11.98
N THR A 3 0.94 -14.36 -11.80
CA THR A 3 1.49 -14.70 -10.49
C THR A 3 2.54 -13.65 -10.19
N ILE A 4 2.41 -12.97 -9.05
CA ILE A 4 3.25 -11.81 -8.71
C ILE A 4 4.00 -12.11 -7.42
N GLU A 5 5.32 -12.14 -7.49
CA GLU A 5 6.19 -12.09 -6.32
C GLU A 5 6.54 -10.61 -6.06
N CYS A 6 6.09 -10.05 -4.94
CA CYS A 6 6.32 -8.65 -4.58
C CYS A 6 6.71 -8.51 -3.10
N ASN A 7 7.37 -7.41 -2.77
CA ASN A 7 7.78 -7.04 -1.41
C ASN A 7 7.13 -5.72 -0.93
N SER A 8 6.60 -4.90 -1.84
CA SER A 8 6.04 -3.58 -1.52
C SER A 8 4.53 -3.56 -1.34
N GLY A 9 3.84 -4.66 -1.63
CA GLY A 9 2.39 -4.80 -1.52
C GLY A 9 1.86 -4.48 -0.12
N LYS A 10 0.69 -3.86 -0.05
CA LYS A 10 -0.02 -3.55 1.19
C LYS A 10 -1.26 -4.41 1.32
N ASP A 11 -1.35 -5.13 2.42
CA ASP A 11 -2.59 -5.78 2.83
C ASP A 11 -3.64 -4.70 3.14
N ILE A 12 -4.72 -4.70 2.35
CA ILE A 12 -5.82 -3.74 2.49
C ILE A 12 -7.11 -4.41 2.95
N ARG A 13 -7.09 -5.67 3.43
CA ARG A 13 -8.30 -6.41 3.84
C ARG A 13 -9.20 -5.62 4.78
N ASN A 14 -8.60 -4.99 5.78
CA ASN A 14 -9.33 -4.21 6.80
C ASN A 14 -9.82 -2.83 6.31
N TYR A 15 -9.45 -2.44 5.09
CA TYR A 15 -9.78 -1.16 4.47
C TYR A 15 -10.56 -1.32 3.15
N SER A 16 -10.69 -2.55 2.68
CA SER A 16 -11.46 -2.90 1.50
C SER A 16 -12.95 -2.87 1.80
N PHE A 17 -13.74 -2.59 0.76
CA PHE A 17 -15.17 -2.79 0.79
C PHE A 17 -15.55 -4.28 0.89
N PHE A 18 -14.65 -5.18 0.48
CA PHE A 18 -14.82 -6.64 0.53
C PHE A 18 -13.75 -7.29 1.43
N PRO A 19 -13.91 -7.23 2.76
CA PRO A 19 -12.86 -7.64 3.71
C PRO A 19 -12.56 -9.14 3.74
N ASN A 20 -13.39 -9.97 3.09
CA ASN A 20 -13.20 -11.42 3.01
C ASN A 20 -12.30 -11.84 1.84
N GLU A 21 -11.92 -10.91 0.96
CA GLU A 21 -10.96 -11.15 -0.10
C GLU A 21 -9.56 -10.80 0.40
N ASP A 22 -8.55 -11.62 0.08
CA ASP A 22 -7.17 -11.35 0.45
C ASP A 22 -6.51 -10.29 -0.46
N GLU A 23 -7.09 -9.09 -0.48
CA GLU A 23 -6.65 -8.01 -1.36
C GLU A 23 -5.31 -7.41 -0.92
N ILE A 24 -4.37 -7.41 -1.88
CA ILE A 24 -3.08 -6.75 -1.77
C ILE A 24 -3.02 -5.60 -2.77
N LEU A 25 -2.83 -4.38 -2.28
CA LEU A 25 -2.64 -3.20 -3.11
C LEU A 25 -1.17 -3.01 -3.45
N LEU A 26 -0.86 -2.95 -4.74
CA LEU A 26 0.48 -2.59 -5.22
C LEU A 26 0.61 -1.06 -5.31
N PRO A 27 1.71 -0.47 -4.83
CA PRO A 27 2.00 0.95 -5.06
C PRO A 27 1.98 1.30 -6.55
N ALA A 28 1.64 2.55 -6.85
CA ALA A 28 1.71 3.05 -8.21
C ALA A 28 3.16 3.00 -8.73
N ALA A 29 3.31 2.71 -10.02
CA ALA A 29 4.59 2.60 -10.71
C ALA A 29 5.54 1.52 -10.16
N THR A 30 5.04 0.52 -9.42
CA THR A 30 5.83 -0.68 -9.11
C THR A 30 6.28 -1.36 -10.41
N GLN A 31 7.57 -1.66 -10.50
CA GLN A 31 8.18 -2.28 -11.67
C GLN A 31 8.36 -3.78 -11.47
N PHE A 32 8.12 -4.55 -12.53
CA PHE A 32 8.24 -6.00 -12.51
C PHE A 32 9.04 -6.51 -13.69
N LYS A 33 9.80 -7.58 -13.48
CA LYS A 33 10.40 -8.38 -14.53
C LYS A 33 9.53 -9.61 -14.79
N VAL A 34 9.27 -9.90 -16.06
CA VAL A 34 8.71 -11.20 -16.47
C VAL A 34 9.78 -12.27 -16.27
N VAL A 35 9.54 -13.20 -15.35
CA VAL A 35 10.47 -14.29 -15.02
C VAL A 35 10.04 -15.63 -15.60
N GLY A 36 8.78 -15.75 -16.03
CA GLY A 36 8.26 -16.96 -16.63
C GLY A 36 6.95 -16.74 -17.35
N CYS A 37 6.70 -17.57 -18.37
CA CYS A 37 5.43 -17.65 -19.08
C CYS A 37 5.07 -19.13 -19.20
N LEU A 38 3.99 -19.54 -18.54
CA LEU A 38 3.44 -20.88 -18.67
C LEU A 38 2.23 -20.85 -19.59
N ASP A 39 2.27 -21.65 -20.64
CA ASP A 39 1.11 -21.91 -21.49
C ASP A 39 0.27 -23.01 -20.86
N GLN A 40 -1.01 -22.74 -20.59
CA GLN A 40 -1.96 -23.70 -20.03
C GLN A 40 -3.08 -24.03 -21.02
N GLY A 41 -2.83 -23.84 -22.31
CA GLY A 41 -3.76 -24.14 -23.40
C GLY A 41 -4.21 -22.90 -24.16
N PRO A 42 -5.15 -23.05 -25.11
CA PRO A 42 -5.42 -22.05 -26.14
C PRO A 42 -5.85 -20.67 -25.62
N THR A 43 -6.45 -20.61 -24.44
CA THR A 43 -7.06 -19.39 -23.88
C THR A 43 -6.42 -18.95 -22.57
N LEU A 44 -5.47 -19.71 -22.03
CA LEU A 44 -4.90 -19.45 -20.72
C LEU A 44 -3.37 -19.41 -20.76
N ARG A 45 -2.85 -18.23 -20.47
CA ARG A 45 -1.43 -18.00 -20.20
C ARG A 45 -1.26 -17.51 -18.77
N VAL A 46 -0.28 -18.08 -18.08
CA VAL A 46 0.19 -17.59 -16.77
C VAL A 46 1.48 -16.83 -16.98
N ILE A 47 1.48 -15.56 -16.60
CA ILE A 47 2.66 -14.70 -16.64
C ILE A 47 3.17 -14.55 -15.21
N GLN A 48 4.40 -14.98 -14.97
CA GLN A 48 5.06 -14.88 -13.68
C GLN A 48 5.89 -13.61 -13.65
N LEU A 49 5.59 -12.75 -12.67
CA LEU A 49 6.19 -11.45 -12.45
C LEU A 49 6.95 -11.45 -11.13
N LYS A 50 8.15 -10.88 -11.12
CA LYS A 50 8.91 -10.61 -9.91
C LYS A 50 9.17 -9.12 -9.81
N GLU A 51 8.82 -8.52 -8.68
CA GLU A 51 9.11 -7.11 -8.39
C GLU A 51 10.61 -6.88 -8.46
N ILE A 52 10.99 -5.79 -9.11
CA ILE A 52 12.36 -5.32 -9.18
C ILE A 52 12.46 -3.98 -8.46
N GLU A 53 13.67 -3.65 -8.03
CA GLU A 53 13.94 -2.33 -7.48
C GLU A 53 13.60 -1.26 -8.51
N SER A 54 12.73 -0.32 -8.13
CA SER A 54 12.30 0.75 -9.02
C SER A 54 13.47 1.67 -9.32
N SER A 55 13.72 1.91 -10.60
CA SER A 55 14.66 2.94 -11.04
C SER A 55 14.11 4.37 -10.86
N ILE A 56 12.83 4.50 -10.50
CA ILE A 56 12.15 5.79 -10.33
C ILE A 56 12.29 6.20 -8.86
N PRO A 57 13.00 7.30 -8.56
CA PRO A 57 13.09 7.81 -7.20
C PRO A 57 11.70 8.29 -6.73
N LEU A 58 11.42 8.13 -5.43
CA LEU A 58 10.22 8.70 -4.83
C LEU A 58 10.21 10.22 -5.05
N ILE A 59 9.05 10.77 -5.44
CA ILE A 59 8.87 12.21 -5.64
C ILE A 59 9.21 12.98 -4.34
N GLN A 60 8.93 12.39 -3.18
CA GLN A 60 9.44 12.85 -1.89
C GLN A 60 9.57 11.67 -0.89
N PRO A 61 10.60 11.63 -0.04
CA PRO A 61 10.63 10.76 1.13
C PRO A 61 9.52 11.14 2.10
N VAL A 62 8.71 10.19 2.56
CA VAL A 62 7.75 10.44 3.65
C VAL A 62 8.55 10.61 4.94
N ALA A 63 8.71 11.85 5.41
CA ALA A 63 9.34 12.13 6.69
C ALA A 63 8.43 11.63 7.83
N LEU A 64 8.72 10.42 8.33
CA LEU A 64 7.95 9.75 9.39
C LEU A 64 7.90 10.58 10.69
N ALA A 65 8.90 11.42 10.94
CA ALA A 65 9.04 12.20 12.17
C ALA A 65 8.02 13.34 12.31
N ALA A 66 7.43 13.86 11.23
CA ALA A 66 6.55 15.02 11.30
C ALA A 66 5.14 14.70 11.83
N HIS A 67 4.68 13.45 11.69
CA HIS A 67 3.28 13.09 11.99
C HIS A 67 3.04 12.57 13.42
N LEU A 68 4.10 12.18 14.15
CA LEU A 68 3.96 11.70 15.53
C LEU A 68 3.72 12.83 16.55
N ASN A 69 4.11 14.07 16.23
CA ASN A 69 3.99 15.20 17.16
C ASN A 69 2.63 15.92 17.10
N ALA A 70 1.80 15.67 16.09
CA ALA A 70 0.51 16.34 15.93
C ALA A 70 -0.62 15.75 16.80
N ALA A 71 -0.46 14.52 17.30
CA ALA A 71 -1.50 13.82 18.05
C ALA A 71 -1.48 14.11 19.58
N SER A 72 -0.43 14.72 20.12
CA SER A 72 -0.29 14.94 21.58
C SER A 72 -0.74 16.32 22.08
N SER A 73 -1.24 17.23 21.22
CA SER A 73 -1.49 18.62 21.61
C SER A 73 -2.95 19.09 21.47
N LYS A 74 -3.94 18.22 21.69
CA LYS A 74 -5.35 18.66 21.82
C LYS A 74 -6.10 17.89 22.91
N HIS A 75 -5.69 18.02 24.17
CA HIS A 75 -6.63 17.89 25.29
C HIS A 75 -6.16 18.65 26.52
N THR A 76 -6.36 19.98 26.54
CA THR A 76 -6.58 20.74 27.79
C THR A 76 -7.15 22.12 27.46
N ALA A 77 -8.08 22.55 28.31
CA ALA A 77 -8.70 23.87 28.42
C ALA A 77 -9.89 24.13 27.48
N ASP A 78 -11.09 23.81 27.97
CA ASP A 78 -12.28 24.65 27.87
C ASP A 78 -13.22 24.29 29.04
N HIS A 79 -12.89 24.78 30.23
CA HIS A 79 -13.80 24.73 31.39
C HIS A 79 -13.51 25.93 32.30
N GLU A 80 -14.01 27.10 31.93
CA GLU A 80 -14.47 28.14 32.87
C GLU A 80 -14.94 29.34 32.07
N TYR A 81 -16.25 29.59 32.06
CA TYR A 81 -16.85 30.92 32.27
C TYR A 81 -18.38 30.76 32.21
N ASP A 82 -18.99 30.48 33.36
CA ASP A 82 -20.37 30.91 33.61
C ASP A 82 -20.61 31.14 35.10
N ARG A 83 -20.32 32.37 35.54
CA ARG A 83 -20.88 33.01 36.73
C ARG A 83 -20.85 34.52 36.52
N GLN A 84 -21.99 35.07 36.08
CA GLN A 84 -22.75 36.13 36.77
C GLN A 84 -23.96 36.55 35.95
#